data_AF-A0A1W9J7F0-F1
#
_entry.id   AF-A0A1W9J7F0-F1
#
_cell.length_a   1.000
_cell.length_b   1.000
_cell.length_c   1.000
_cell.angle_alpha   90.00
_cell.angle_beta   90.00
_cell.angle_gamma   90.00
#
_symmetry.space_group_name_H-M   'P 1'
#
loop_
_entity.id
_entity.type
_entity.pdbx_description
1 polymer ?
#
loop_
_entity_poly.entity_id
_entity_poly.type
_entity_poly.pdbx_seq_one_letter_code
_entity_poly.pdbx_strand_id
1 'polypeptide(L)'
;MKQTFSKQSIGSVLGLALLISGCQTGSPLKTVGLDNPGFMNLWGTYTHCKSTSDMGETQQAMEKLTTAALAGQGHDGFVLPMPQQLERFVATPASRLAVDVHAMAASCSLHAGQVAFSSGRVDLAREALTSVITLHKENQEPTYYLAQAHKLLAEMENGVQISLKTP
;
A
#
# COMPACT_ATOMS: atom_id res chain seq x y z
N MET A 1 39.03 -76.64 2.88
CA MET A 1 39.09 -75.64 1.79
C MET A 1 37.73 -75.53 1.12
N LYS A 2 37.35 -74.29 0.76
CA LYS A 2 36.15 -73.83 0.02
C LYS A 2 34.85 -73.67 0.83
N GLN A 3 34.72 -72.47 1.42
CA GLN A 3 33.43 -71.86 1.72
C GLN A 3 32.84 -71.27 0.44
N THR A 4 31.57 -71.58 0.18
CA THR A 4 30.78 -71.04 -0.93
C THR A 4 30.09 -69.75 -0.50
N PHE A 5 30.58 -68.62 -1.03
CA PHE A 5 29.90 -67.33 -1.05
C PHE A 5 28.70 -67.40 -2.02
N SER A 6 27.48 -67.09 -1.58
CA SER A 6 26.47 -66.59 -2.50
C SER A 6 25.28 -65.89 -1.84
N LYS A 7 25.20 -64.59 -2.14
CA LYS A 7 23.99 -63.82 -2.49
C LYS A 7 22.85 -63.78 -1.46
N GLN A 8 23.00 -62.91 -0.46
CA GLN A 8 21.83 -62.40 0.25
C GLN A 8 22.06 -61.00 0.84
N SER A 9 22.35 -59.99 0.02
CA SER A 9 22.25 -58.59 0.49
C SER A 9 22.35 -57.59 -0.66
N ILE A 10 21.32 -57.49 -1.52
CA ILE A 10 21.24 -56.36 -2.48
C ILE A 10 19.80 -55.80 -2.59
N GLY A 11 18.76 -56.60 -2.29
CA GLY A 11 17.36 -56.15 -2.40
C GLY A 11 16.90 -55.12 -1.36
N SER A 12 17.54 -55.05 -0.18
CA SER A 12 17.04 -54.23 0.93
C SER A 12 17.59 -52.80 0.97
N VAL A 13 18.63 -52.47 0.19
CA VAL A 13 19.27 -51.15 0.24
C VAL A 13 18.65 -50.18 -0.78
N LEU A 14 17.99 -50.69 -1.83
CA LEU A 14 17.42 -49.84 -2.88
C LEU A 14 16.09 -49.17 -2.47
N GLY A 15 15.38 -49.72 -1.47
CA GLY A 15 14.11 -49.15 -0.98
C GLY A 15 14.28 -47.93 -0.07
N LEU A 16 15.44 -47.76 0.56
CA LEU A 16 15.67 -46.66 1.52
C LEU A 16 16.17 -45.37 0.83
N ALA A 17 16.75 -45.47 -0.36
CA ALA A 17 17.26 -44.31 -1.10
C ALA A 17 16.16 -43.44 -1.75
N LEU A 18 14.95 -43.98 -1.94
CA LEU A 18 13.84 -43.27 -2.60
C LEU A 18 13.02 -42.38 -1.67
N LEU A 19 13.27 -42.39 -0.36
CA LEU A 19 12.52 -41.58 0.62
C LEU A 19 13.19 -40.24 0.99
N ILE A 20 14.37 -39.93 0.43
CA ILE A 20 15.15 -38.74 0.82
C ILE A 20 15.02 -37.60 -0.21
N SER A 21 14.37 -37.81 -1.35
CA SER A 21 14.01 -36.73 -2.29
C SER A 21 12.76 -35.98 -1.83
N GLY A 22 12.77 -35.50 -0.59
CA GLY A 22 11.86 -34.47 -0.12
C GLY A 22 12.22 -33.14 -0.78
N CYS A 23 11.28 -32.61 -1.56
CA CYS A 23 11.35 -31.37 -2.33
C CYS A 23 11.87 -30.18 -1.48
N GLN A 24 13.12 -29.77 -1.68
CA GLN A 24 13.67 -28.51 -1.18
C GLN A 24 13.86 -27.53 -2.35
N THR A 25 12.76 -27.17 -3.00
CA THR A 25 12.74 -26.09 -4.00
C THR A 25 11.50 -25.21 -3.78
N GLY A 26 11.33 -24.76 -2.54
CA GLY A 26 10.61 -23.52 -2.29
C GLY A 26 11.62 -22.38 -2.38
N SER A 27 11.74 -21.72 -3.52
CA SER A 27 12.39 -20.41 -3.57
C SER A 27 11.78 -19.55 -2.47
N PRO A 28 12.57 -18.82 -1.66
CA PRO A 28 12.00 -17.95 -0.65
C PRO A 28 11.03 -17.01 -1.37
N LEU A 29 9.75 -17.10 -1.01
CA LEU A 29 8.74 -16.18 -1.51
C LEU A 29 9.25 -14.79 -1.12
N LYS A 30 9.71 -14.01 -2.11
CA LYS A 30 9.92 -12.59 -1.90
C LYS A 30 8.56 -12.01 -1.61
N THR A 31 8.28 -11.74 -0.34
CA THR A 31 7.17 -10.88 0.06
C THR A 31 7.51 -9.49 -0.45
N VAL A 32 7.06 -9.19 -1.67
CA VAL A 32 7.11 -7.85 -2.26
C VAL A 32 5.95 -7.07 -1.66
N GLY A 33 6.13 -6.69 -0.40
CA GLY A 33 5.30 -5.75 0.34
C GLY A 33 6.25 -4.83 1.10
N LEU A 34 5.76 -3.67 1.56
CA LEU A 34 6.56 -2.80 2.44
C LEU A 34 7.18 -3.64 3.55
N ASP A 35 8.50 -3.56 3.69
CA ASP A 35 9.19 -4.18 4.81
C ASP A 35 8.75 -3.49 6.12
N ASN A 36 8.88 -4.19 7.25
CA ASN A 36 8.45 -3.66 8.54
C ASN A 36 9.01 -2.25 8.85
N PRO A 37 10.29 -1.94 8.57
CA PRO A 37 10.82 -0.58 8.70
C PRO A 37 10.12 0.45 7.80
N GLY A 38 9.89 0.13 6.53
CA GLY A 38 9.18 1.01 5.59
C GLY A 38 7.75 1.29 6.05
N PHE A 39 7.04 0.26 6.53
CA PHE A 39 5.69 0.41 7.07
C PHE A 39 5.67 1.30 8.31
N MET A 40 6.55 1.04 9.27
CA MET A 40 6.61 1.82 10.51
C MET A 40 6.95 3.29 10.25
N ASN A 41 7.78 3.57 9.25
CA ASN A 41 8.08 4.95 8.84
C ASN A 41 6.86 5.67 8.23
N LEU A 42 6.10 5.01 7.35
CA LEU A 42 4.85 5.59 6.83
C LEU A 42 3.82 5.80 7.94
N TRP A 43 3.68 4.82 8.84
CA TRP A 43 2.79 4.92 9.99
C TRP A 43 3.16 6.09 10.91
N GLY A 44 4.45 6.28 11.18
CA GLY A 44 4.97 7.43 11.92
C GLY A 44 4.65 8.75 11.22
N THR A 45 4.88 8.82 9.90
CA THR A 45 4.57 10.01 9.08
C THR A 45 3.08 10.37 9.13
N TYR A 46 2.21 9.36 8.99
CA TYR A 46 0.75 9.54 9.09
C TYR A 46 0.32 10.00 10.48
N THR A 47 0.81 9.35 11.52
CA THR A 47 0.47 9.70 12.90
C THR A 47 0.90 11.13 13.21
N HIS A 48 2.10 11.51 12.78
CA HIS A 48 2.60 12.88 12.91
C HIS A 48 1.70 13.88 12.18
N CYS A 49 1.37 13.61 10.90
CA CYS A 49 0.46 14.46 10.12
C CYS A 49 -0.87 14.70 10.83
N LYS A 50 -1.47 13.65 11.41
CA LYS A 50 -2.76 13.76 12.12
C LYS A 50 -2.68 14.51 13.45
N SER A 51 -1.49 14.61 14.04
CA SER A 51 -1.28 15.24 15.34
C SER A 51 -0.81 16.69 15.25
N THR A 52 -0.08 17.05 14.20
CA THR A 52 0.47 18.39 14.04
C THR A 52 -0.56 19.35 13.44
N SER A 53 -0.44 20.62 13.82
CA SER A 53 -1.16 21.75 13.20
C SER A 53 -0.19 22.71 12.52
N ASP A 54 1.10 22.39 12.51
CA ASP A 54 2.08 23.15 11.73
C ASP A 54 1.86 22.87 10.23
N MET A 55 1.73 23.94 9.47
CA MET A 55 1.39 23.86 8.05
C MET A 55 2.53 23.27 7.23
N GLY A 56 3.78 23.59 7.56
CA GLY A 56 4.96 23.05 6.88
C GLY A 56 5.13 21.56 7.16
N GLU A 57 4.92 21.14 8.41
CA GLU A 57 4.98 19.73 8.81
C GLU A 57 3.86 18.90 8.18
N THR A 58 2.62 19.40 8.21
CA THR A 58 1.48 18.72 7.59
C THR A 58 1.65 18.59 6.07
N GLN A 59 2.13 19.63 5.39
CA GLN A 59 2.41 19.57 3.96
C GLN A 59 3.50 18.55 3.64
N GLN A 60 4.62 18.57 4.37
CA GLN A 60 5.71 17.62 4.15
C GLN A 60 5.27 16.17 4.37
N ALA A 61 4.47 15.92 5.42
CA ALA A 61 3.94 14.59 5.69
C ALA A 61 2.95 14.13 4.61
N MET A 62 2.09 15.05 4.13
CA MET A 62 1.17 14.82 3.02
C MET A 62 1.90 14.43 1.74
N GLU A 63 2.93 15.19 1.36
CA GLU A 63 3.75 14.92 0.16
C GLU A 63 4.40 13.53 0.25
N LYS A 64 5.05 13.22 1.38
CA LYS A 64 5.68 11.90 1.61
C LYS A 64 4.69 10.75 1.46
N LEU A 65 3.50 10.85 2.07
CA LEU A 65 2.48 9.81 2.00
C LEU A 65 1.88 9.69 0.61
N THR A 66 1.65 10.81 -0.08
CA THR A 66 1.13 10.83 -1.45
C THR A 66 2.12 10.20 -2.42
N THR A 67 3.41 10.53 -2.31
CA THR A 67 4.47 9.87 -3.09
C THR A 67 4.51 8.37 -2.82
N ALA A 68 4.40 7.95 -1.55
CA ALA A 68 4.39 6.53 -1.20
C ALA A 68 3.15 5.80 -1.75
N ALA A 69 1.97 6.42 -1.71
CA ALA A 69 0.74 5.87 -2.27
C ALA A 69 0.87 5.67 -3.78
N LEU A 70 1.37 6.67 -4.50
CA LEU A 70 1.59 6.60 -5.95
C LEU A 70 2.67 5.59 -6.34
N ALA A 71 3.77 5.51 -5.57
CA ALA A 71 4.82 4.52 -5.80
C ALA A 71 4.36 3.08 -5.52
N GLY A 72 3.41 2.90 -4.60
CA GLY A 72 2.80 1.61 -4.26
C GLY A 72 1.90 1.03 -5.36
N GLN A 73 1.49 1.83 -6.35
CA GLN A 73 0.66 1.37 -7.48
C GLN A 73 1.37 0.39 -8.42
N GLY A 74 2.70 0.29 -8.35
CA GLY A 74 3.52 -0.51 -9.28
C GLY A 74 4.19 -1.74 -8.71
N HIS A 75 3.96 -2.13 -7.45
CA HIS A 75 4.60 -3.33 -6.89
C HIS A 75 3.69 -4.54 -6.96
N ASP A 76 4.09 -5.46 -7.83
CA ASP A 76 3.49 -6.76 -8.07
C ASP A 76 3.17 -7.46 -6.75
N GLY A 77 1.88 -7.51 -6.42
CA GLY A 77 1.35 -8.42 -5.43
C GLY A 77 1.85 -9.82 -5.73
N PHE A 78 2.15 -10.57 -4.67
CA PHE A 78 2.67 -11.94 -4.69
C PHE A 78 2.53 -12.67 -6.04
N VAL A 79 3.62 -12.68 -6.82
CA VAL A 79 3.67 -13.42 -8.10
C VAL A 79 3.82 -14.89 -7.76
N LEU A 80 2.70 -15.61 -7.73
CA LEU A 80 2.71 -17.06 -7.76
C LEU A 80 3.45 -17.51 -9.03
N PRO A 81 4.40 -18.46 -8.95
CA PRO A 81 4.94 -19.11 -10.15
C PRO A 81 3.79 -19.91 -10.80
N MET A 82 3.07 -19.23 -11.69
CA MET A 82 1.83 -19.71 -12.30
C MET A 82 2.10 -20.06 -13.77
N PRO A 83 1.63 -21.23 -14.24
CA PRO A 83 1.59 -21.50 -15.67
C PRO A 83 0.73 -20.44 -16.40
N GLN A 84 1.24 -19.89 -17.50
CA GLN A 84 0.59 -18.82 -18.29
C GLN A 84 -0.88 -19.11 -18.66
N GLN A 85 -1.24 -20.39 -18.81
CA GLN A 85 -2.60 -20.80 -19.16
C GLN A 85 -3.62 -20.48 -18.07
N LEU A 86 -3.17 -20.38 -16.82
CA LEU A 86 -4.03 -20.11 -15.68
C LEU A 86 -4.15 -18.61 -15.38
N GLU A 87 -3.26 -17.74 -15.90
CA GLU A 87 -3.20 -16.31 -15.55
C GLU A 87 -4.53 -15.61 -15.82
N ARG A 88 -5.20 -15.99 -16.91
CA ARG A 88 -6.52 -15.45 -17.30
C ARG A 88 -7.67 -15.78 -16.33
N PHE A 89 -7.45 -16.70 -15.39
CA PHE A 89 -8.45 -17.15 -14.42
C PHE A 89 -8.15 -16.66 -13.00
N VAL A 90 -7.07 -15.89 -12.81
CA VAL A 90 -6.63 -15.44 -11.49
C VAL A 90 -6.57 -13.92 -11.49
N ALA A 91 -7.27 -13.30 -10.53
CA ALA A 91 -7.18 -11.86 -10.32
C ALA A 91 -5.85 -11.51 -9.61
N THR A 92 -5.31 -10.34 -9.91
CA THR A 92 -4.14 -9.80 -9.20
C THR A 92 -4.42 -9.83 -7.69
N PRO A 93 -3.58 -10.49 -6.87
CA PRO A 93 -3.79 -10.55 -5.43
C PRO A 93 -3.79 -9.13 -4.85
N ALA A 94 -4.83 -8.80 -4.08
CA ALA A 94 -4.87 -7.52 -3.37
C ALA A 94 -3.68 -7.41 -2.41
N SER A 95 -3.11 -6.21 -2.29
CA SER A 95 -2.08 -5.89 -1.31
C SER A 95 -2.55 -6.29 0.10
N ARG A 96 -1.72 -7.04 0.84
CA ARG A 96 -1.99 -7.53 2.20
C ARG A 96 -1.46 -6.59 3.29
N LEU A 97 -1.21 -5.32 2.97
CA LEU A 97 -0.86 -4.35 4.01
C LEU A 97 -2.06 -4.20 4.97
N ALA A 98 -1.80 -4.26 6.27
CA ALA A 98 -2.83 -4.05 7.29
C ALA A 98 -3.42 -2.63 7.25
N VAL A 99 -2.74 -1.71 6.57
CA VAL A 99 -3.16 -0.32 6.38
C VAL A 99 -3.01 0.06 4.90
N ASP A 100 -4.05 0.68 4.35
CA ASP A 100 -4.06 1.21 3.00
C ASP A 100 -3.31 2.55 2.95
N VAL A 101 -2.22 2.61 2.18
CA VAL A 101 -1.38 3.81 2.03
C VAL A 101 -2.14 4.93 1.30
N HIS A 102 -3.06 4.62 0.37
CA HIS A 102 -3.94 5.62 -0.25
C HIS A 102 -4.86 6.26 0.78
N ALA A 103 -5.41 5.46 1.69
CA ALA A 103 -6.24 5.96 2.78
C ALA A 103 -5.45 6.84 3.75
N MET A 104 -4.21 6.46 4.09
CA MET A 104 -3.32 7.27 4.93
C MET A 104 -3.00 8.62 4.26
N ALA A 105 -2.63 8.61 2.99
CA ALA A 105 -2.35 9.80 2.20
C ALA A 105 -3.58 10.72 2.15
N ALA A 106 -4.76 10.18 1.78
CA ALA A 106 -5.98 10.97 1.71
C ALA A 106 -6.40 11.56 3.06
N SER A 107 -6.31 10.80 4.14
CA SER A 107 -6.61 11.28 5.49
C SER A 107 -5.69 12.43 5.92
N CYS A 108 -4.39 12.33 5.58
CA CYS A 108 -3.44 13.40 5.82
C CYS A 108 -3.68 14.62 4.92
N SER A 109 -3.98 14.43 3.63
CA SER A 109 -4.34 15.52 2.71
C SER A 109 -5.59 16.29 3.15
N LEU A 110 -6.63 15.61 3.64
CA LEU A 110 -7.80 16.27 4.21
C LEU A 110 -7.44 17.14 5.42
N HIS A 111 -6.57 16.62 6.30
CA HIS A 111 -6.09 17.34 7.48
C HIS A 111 -5.25 18.56 7.09
N ALA A 112 -4.31 18.39 6.16
CA ALA A 112 -3.50 19.48 5.63
C ALA A 112 -4.37 20.56 4.97
N GLY A 113 -5.42 20.16 4.25
CA GLY A 113 -6.41 21.08 3.68
C GLY A 113 -7.13 21.90 4.76
N GLN A 114 -7.55 21.28 5.85
CA GLN A 114 -8.18 21.96 6.99
C GLN A 114 -7.22 22.92 7.71
N VAL A 115 -5.99 22.48 7.99
CA VAL A 115 -4.95 23.31 8.62
C VAL A 115 -4.64 24.52 7.74
N ALA A 116 -4.41 24.32 6.45
CA ALA A 116 -4.13 25.39 5.50
C ALA A 116 -5.30 26.38 5.39
N PHE A 117 -6.55 25.87 5.32
CA PHE A 117 -7.73 26.72 5.24
C PHE A 117 -7.91 27.57 6.52
N SER A 118 -7.76 26.96 7.69
CA SER A 118 -7.84 27.66 8.98
C SER A 118 -6.75 28.73 9.16
N SER A 119 -5.62 28.56 8.46
CA SER A 119 -4.51 29.51 8.43
C SER A 119 -4.63 30.57 7.33
N GLY A 120 -5.76 30.63 6.61
CA GLY A 120 -5.99 31.58 5.51
C GLY A 120 -5.25 31.26 4.21
N ARG A 121 -4.58 30.10 4.11
CA ARG A 121 -3.82 29.66 2.92
C ARG A 121 -4.72 28.87 1.98
N VAL A 122 -5.66 29.58 1.35
CA VAL A 122 -6.74 28.97 0.52
C VAL A 122 -6.18 28.16 -0.65
N ASP A 123 -5.12 28.62 -1.32
CA ASP A 123 -4.53 27.91 -2.46
C ASP A 123 -3.98 26.55 -2.06
N LEU A 124 -3.25 26.49 -0.94
CA LEU A 124 -2.67 25.26 -0.40
C LEU A 124 -3.75 24.31 0.12
N ALA A 125 -4.82 24.86 0.71
CA ALA A 125 -5.97 24.07 1.10
C ALA A 125 -6.62 23.41 -0.12
N ARG A 126 -6.81 24.15 -1.21
CA ARG A 126 -7.38 23.62 -2.46
C ARG A 126 -6.48 22.56 -3.07
N GLU A 127 -5.17 22.79 -3.10
CA GLU A 127 -4.18 21.83 -3.60
C GLU A 127 -4.24 20.53 -2.81
N ALA A 128 -4.21 20.60 -1.48
CA ALA A 128 -4.29 19.44 -0.61
C ALA A 128 -5.59 18.65 -0.82
N LEU A 129 -6.74 19.32 -0.90
CA LEU A 129 -8.02 18.64 -1.14
C LEU A 129 -8.13 18.05 -2.55
N THR A 130 -7.54 18.71 -3.55
CA THR A 130 -7.49 18.19 -4.93
C THR A 130 -6.61 16.93 -5.01
N SER A 131 -5.55 16.84 -4.21
CA SER A 131 -4.71 15.63 -4.14
C SER A 131 -5.50 14.39 -3.70
N VAL A 132 -6.53 14.55 -2.85
CA VAL A 132 -7.42 13.44 -2.45
C VAL A 132 -8.19 12.91 -3.66
N ILE A 133 -8.67 13.84 -4.51
CA ILE A 133 -9.43 13.53 -5.72
C ILE A 133 -8.55 12.78 -6.71
N THR A 134 -7.31 13.23 -6.92
CA THR A 134 -6.38 12.57 -7.84
C THR A 134 -5.98 11.18 -7.37
N LEU A 135 -5.75 10.99 -6.06
CA LEU A 135 -5.41 9.69 -5.47
C LEU A 135 -6.50 8.63 -5.61
N HIS A 136 -7.77 9.04 -5.78
CA HIS A 136 -8.93 8.15 -5.81
C HIS A 136 -9.65 8.14 -7.15
N LYS A 137 -9.08 8.75 -8.19
CA LYS A 137 -9.72 8.95 -9.51
C LYS A 137 -10.14 7.64 -10.18
N GLU A 138 -9.40 6.56 -9.95
CA GLU A 138 -9.65 5.26 -10.60
C GLU A 138 -10.64 4.37 -9.84
N ASN A 139 -11.11 4.81 -8.67
CA ASN A 139 -12.09 4.04 -7.91
C ASN A 139 -13.46 4.12 -8.59
N GLN A 140 -14.06 2.96 -8.85
CA GLN A 140 -15.39 2.86 -9.46
C GLN A 140 -16.50 3.42 -8.56
N GLU A 141 -16.28 3.45 -7.23
CA GLU A 141 -17.25 3.97 -6.25
C GLU A 141 -16.66 5.14 -5.45
N PRO A 142 -17.47 6.17 -5.10
CA PRO A 142 -17.00 7.30 -4.31
C PRO A 142 -16.57 6.84 -2.90
N THR A 143 -15.30 7.04 -2.56
CA THR A 143 -14.82 6.75 -1.21
C THR A 143 -15.23 7.83 -0.23
N TYR A 144 -15.21 7.50 1.06
CA TYR A 144 -15.40 8.48 2.15
C TYR A 144 -14.51 9.73 1.98
N TYR A 145 -13.26 9.54 1.56
CA TYR A 145 -12.31 10.63 1.39
C TYR A 145 -12.68 11.58 0.25
N LEU A 146 -13.18 11.06 -0.87
CA LEU A 146 -13.67 11.87 -1.99
C LEU A 146 -14.84 12.75 -1.56
N ALA A 147 -15.83 12.17 -0.89
CA ALA A 147 -16.99 12.91 -0.40
C ALA A 147 -16.57 14.04 0.56
N GLN A 148 -15.63 13.77 1.46
CA GLN A 148 -15.13 14.76 2.40
C GLN A 148 -14.33 15.88 1.72
N ALA A 149 -13.52 15.55 0.72
CA ALA A 149 -12.75 16.55 -0.05
C ALA A 149 -13.69 17.49 -0.81
N HIS A 150 -14.70 16.96 -1.50
CA HIS A 150 -15.69 17.77 -2.21
C HIS A 150 -16.49 18.68 -1.26
N LYS A 151 -16.89 18.15 -0.10
CA LYS A 151 -17.59 18.94 0.91
C LYS A 151 -16.75 20.14 1.36
N LEU A 152 -15.48 19.91 1.71
CA LEU A 152 -14.58 20.98 2.16
C LEU A 152 -14.31 22.01 1.05
N LEU A 153 -14.11 21.57 -0.19
CA LEU A 153 -13.95 22.48 -1.34
C LEU A 153 -15.18 23.38 -1.53
N ALA A 154 -16.38 22.81 -1.43
CA ALA A 154 -17.62 23.59 -1.53
C ALA A 154 -17.79 24.58 -0.37
N GLU A 155 -17.43 24.20 0.86
CA GLU A 155 -17.42 25.10 2.01
C GLU A 155 -16.46 26.28 1.80
N MET A 156 -15.28 26.03 1.23
CA MET A 156 -14.29 27.07 0.92
C MET A 156 -14.80 28.05 -0.15
N GLU A 157 -15.39 27.53 -1.24
CA GLU A 157 -15.95 28.38 -2.30
C GLU A 157 -17.04 29.31 -1.75
N ASN A 158 -17.91 28.78 -0.90
CA ASN A 158 -18.95 29.58 -0.25
C ASN A 158 -18.37 30.63 0.70
N GLY A 159 -17.35 30.27 1.50
CA GLY A 159 -16.68 31.20 2.40
C GLY A 159 -15.99 32.36 1.67
N VAL A 160 -15.32 32.07 0.54
CA VAL A 160 -14.69 33.10 -0.31
C VAL A 160 -15.74 34.04 -0.90
N GLN A 161 -16.87 33.51 -1.40
CA GLN A 161 -17.95 34.31 -1.97
C GLN A 161 -18.60 35.25 -0.95
N ILE A 162 -18.74 34.82 0.30
CA ILE A 162 -19.27 35.67 1.38
C ILE A 162 -18.29 36.79 1.71
N SER A 163 -16.98 36.48 1.82
CA SER A 163 -15.95 37.49 2.09
C SER A 163 -15.86 38.55 1.00
N LEU A 164 -16.09 38.20 -0.27
CA LEU A 164 -16.08 39.16 -1.40
C LEU A 164 -17.33 40.03 -1.48
N LYS A 165 -18.46 39.58 -0.90
CA LYS A 165 -19.74 40.31 -0.92
C LYS A 165 -19.95 41.22 0.29
N THR A 166 -19.08 41.17 1.28
CA THR A 166 -19.18 42.00 2.49
C THR A 166 -18.36 43.29 2.26
N PRO A 167 -18.99 44.48 2.16
CA PRO A 167 -18.32 45.75 1.83
C PRO A 167 -17.45 46.30 2.95
#